data_AF-A0A7S3NGV9-F1
#
_entry.id   AF-A0A7S3NGV9-F1
#
_cell.length_a   1.000
_cell.length_b   1.000
_cell.length_c   1.000
_cell.angle_alpha   90.00
_cell.angle_beta   90.00
_cell.angle_gamma   90.00
#
_symmetry.space_group_name_H-M   'P 1'
#
loop_
_entity.id
_entity.type
_entity.pdbx_description
1 polymer ?
#
loop_
_entity_poly.entity_id
_entity_poly.type
_entity_poly.pdbx_seq_one_letter_code
_entity_poly.pdbx_strand_id
1 'polypeptide(L)'
;KFSHKMVLKVGSSVLARLYEKEGWYAGVITGVEKEEYKIVFIDGVTVKKIKLENIRSWDRPKEQEWHRRNKIITNKFTKRRPEGHALNRGVEQLDPETREVLSRWPNPRRAQEAFPWISNTMDIILCCRGHFKQAGGYAWRFVESRTKLDTHDVAELLAQNARIQIQKNNPKRKPSKSHDLYEKYKYATTVREMINLGGRRADIAYDITHGWITFEDPELNRRFSRTYTGAATTSDTTTAAHHAASEDDNDDAASS
;
A
#
# COMPACT_ATOMS: atom_id res chain seq x y z
N LYS A 1 -15.96 -38.90 -2.65
CA LYS A 1 -14.63 -38.28 -2.42
C LYS A 1 -13.97 -38.07 -3.78
N PHE A 2 -14.16 -36.92 -4.42
CA PHE A 2 -13.50 -36.60 -5.69
C PHE A 2 -12.26 -35.75 -5.39
N SER A 3 -11.11 -36.41 -5.25
CA SER A 3 -9.81 -35.71 -5.25
C SER A 3 -9.56 -35.26 -6.69
N HIS A 4 -9.70 -33.97 -6.98
CA HIS A 4 -9.27 -33.40 -8.25
C HIS A 4 -7.74 -33.52 -8.31
N LYS A 5 -7.24 -34.62 -8.88
CA LYS A 5 -5.80 -34.80 -9.15
C LYS A 5 -5.44 -33.76 -10.20
N MET A 6 -4.84 -32.65 -9.78
CA MET A 6 -4.38 -31.58 -10.66
C MET A 6 -3.26 -32.15 -11.54
N VAL A 7 -3.54 -32.39 -12.82
CA VAL A 7 -2.55 -32.91 -13.78
C VAL A 7 -1.92 -31.72 -14.49
N LEU A 8 -0.70 -31.35 -14.07
CA LEU A 8 0.06 -30.28 -14.70
C LEU A 8 0.80 -30.82 -15.93
N LYS A 9 0.69 -30.12 -17.07
CA LYS A 9 1.29 -30.56 -18.34
C LYS A 9 2.65 -29.90 -18.56
N VAL A 10 3.53 -30.58 -19.30
CA VAL A 10 4.75 -29.97 -19.84
C VAL A 10 4.39 -28.71 -20.63
N GLY A 11 5.13 -27.63 -20.41
CA GLY A 11 4.87 -26.29 -20.96
C GLY A 11 3.98 -25.41 -20.09
N SER A 12 3.36 -25.94 -19.02
CA SER A 12 2.55 -25.13 -18.11
C SER A 12 3.44 -24.22 -17.26
N SER A 13 3.01 -22.96 -17.11
CA SER A 13 3.60 -22.03 -16.16
C SER A 13 3.10 -22.35 -14.75
N VAL A 14 4.02 -22.36 -13.79
CA VAL A 14 3.74 -22.75 -12.41
C VAL A 14 4.56 -21.91 -11.43
N LEU A 15 4.09 -21.84 -10.19
CA LEU A 15 4.91 -21.42 -9.05
C LEU A 15 5.39 -22.67 -8.34
N ALA A 16 6.69 -22.79 -8.09
CA ALA A 16 7.27 -23.92 -7.38
C ALA A 16 8.20 -23.50 -6.24
N ARG A 17 8.20 -24.30 -5.17
CA ARG A 17 9.05 -24.08 -3.99
C ARG A 17 10.33 -24.92 -4.09
N LEU A 18 11.48 -24.28 -3.87
CA LEU A 18 12.76 -24.98 -3.72
C LEU A 18 12.92 -25.44 -2.26
N TYR A 19 13.39 -26.68 -2.05
CA TYR A 19 13.56 -27.25 -0.70
C TYR A 19 14.51 -26.44 0.20
N GLU A 20 15.49 -25.74 -0.39
CA GLU A 20 16.52 -25.00 0.34
C GLU A 20 16.21 -23.50 0.52
N LYS A 21 15.13 -22.99 -0.09
CA LYS A 21 14.77 -21.56 -0.02
C LYS A 21 13.31 -21.38 0.35
N GLU A 22 13.04 -20.55 1.35
CA GLU A 22 11.68 -20.12 1.66
C GLU A 22 11.18 -19.16 0.57
N GLY A 23 10.35 -19.67 -0.33
CA GLY A 23 9.74 -18.84 -1.38
C GLY A 23 9.07 -19.65 -2.50
N TRP A 24 8.08 -19.04 -3.13
CA TRP A 24 7.45 -19.54 -4.36
C TRP A 24 8.08 -18.86 -5.57
N TYR A 25 8.69 -19.65 -6.45
CA TYR A 25 9.42 -19.17 -7.62
C TYR A 25 8.68 -19.56 -8.89
N ALA A 26 8.58 -18.63 -9.83
CA ALA A 26 7.93 -18.90 -11.10
C ALA A 26 8.83 -19.74 -12.02
N GLY A 27 8.24 -20.71 -12.69
CA GLY A 27 8.94 -21.61 -13.61
C GLY A 27 8.00 -22.26 -14.61
N VAL A 28 8.59 -23.02 -15.53
CA VAL A 28 7.90 -23.76 -16.57
C VAL A 28 8.21 -25.24 -16.41
N ILE A 29 7.18 -26.07 -16.44
CA ILE A 29 7.37 -27.53 -16.41
C ILE A 29 7.98 -27.95 -17.74
N THR A 30 9.17 -28.55 -17.69
CA THR A 30 9.89 -29.06 -18.86
C THR A 30 9.88 -30.59 -18.95
N GLY A 31 9.43 -31.28 -17.91
CA GLY A 31 9.30 -32.73 -17.91
C GLY A 31 8.48 -33.23 -16.73
N VAL A 32 7.89 -34.41 -16.88
CA VAL A 32 7.14 -35.11 -15.82
C VAL A 32 7.62 -36.56 -15.81
N GLU A 33 8.12 -37.03 -14.66
CA GLU A 33 8.61 -38.40 -14.46
C GLU A 33 7.98 -38.99 -13.21
N LYS A 34 7.14 -40.02 -13.34
CA LYS A 34 6.62 -40.83 -12.21
C LYS A 34 6.20 -40.03 -10.95
N GLU A 35 5.44 -38.95 -11.14
CA GLU A 35 4.92 -38.00 -10.11
C GLU A 35 5.89 -36.90 -9.64
N GLU A 36 7.07 -36.82 -10.23
CA GLU A 36 8.01 -35.72 -10.08
C GLU A 36 8.02 -34.81 -11.31
N TYR A 37 8.18 -33.51 -11.08
CA TYR A 37 8.21 -32.50 -12.13
C TYR A 37 9.61 -31.93 -12.27
N LYS A 38 10.02 -31.73 -13.52
CA LYS A 38 11.21 -30.97 -13.87
C LYS A 38 10.78 -29.55 -14.22
N ILE A 39 11.29 -28.58 -13.48
CA ILE A 39 10.92 -27.17 -13.65
C ILE A 39 12.17 -26.39 -14.02
N VAL A 40 12.06 -25.63 -15.08
CA VAL A 40 13.03 -24.57 -15.40
C VAL A 40 12.45 -23.30 -14.83
N PHE A 41 13.08 -22.78 -13.79
CA PHE A 41 12.72 -21.50 -13.21
C PHE A 41 13.06 -20.36 -14.17
N ILE A 42 12.38 -19.23 -14.02
CA ILE A 42 12.55 -18.08 -14.92
C ILE A 42 13.97 -17.48 -14.81
N ASP A 43 14.67 -17.71 -13.69
CA ASP A 43 16.09 -17.36 -13.51
C ASP A 43 17.06 -18.29 -14.27
N GLY A 44 16.55 -19.27 -15.01
CA GLY A 44 17.33 -20.24 -15.78
C GLY A 44 17.76 -21.46 -14.98
N VAL A 45 17.49 -21.50 -13.67
CA VAL A 45 17.84 -22.65 -12.83
C VAL A 45 16.91 -23.81 -13.16
N THR A 46 17.51 -24.95 -13.50
CA THR A 46 16.75 -26.18 -13.75
C THR A 46 16.78 -27.06 -12.52
N VAL A 47 15.62 -27.32 -11.93
CA VAL A 47 15.49 -28.28 -10.85
C VAL A 47 14.77 -29.51 -11.36
N LYS A 48 15.40 -30.66 -11.14
CA LYS A 48 14.82 -31.97 -11.39
C LYS A 48 14.26 -32.46 -10.05
N LYS A 49 13.09 -33.11 -10.07
CA LYS A 49 12.46 -33.77 -8.92
C LYS A 49 11.71 -32.87 -7.93
N ILE A 50 10.79 -32.04 -8.44
CA ILE A 50 9.86 -31.29 -7.57
C ILE A 50 8.54 -32.07 -7.47
N LYS A 51 8.08 -32.34 -6.24
CA LYS A 51 6.79 -32.97 -5.98
C LYS A 51 5.62 -32.01 -6.24
N LEU A 52 4.46 -32.55 -6.63
CA LEU A 52 3.25 -31.76 -6.90
C LEU A 52 2.84 -30.83 -5.75
N GLU A 53 3.06 -31.24 -4.50
CA GLU A 53 2.77 -30.44 -3.30
C GLU A 53 3.52 -29.10 -3.26
N ASN A 54 4.68 -29.04 -3.94
CA ASN A 54 5.52 -27.86 -4.04
C ASN A 54 5.29 -27.11 -5.36
N ILE A 55 4.16 -27.34 -6.04
CA ILE A 55 3.84 -26.74 -7.34
C ILE A 55 2.39 -26.22 -7.31
N ARG A 56 2.21 -24.97 -7.71
CA ARG A 56 0.91 -24.33 -7.90
C ARG A 56 0.72 -23.95 -9.35
N SER A 57 -0.50 -24.12 -9.87
CA SER A 57 -0.86 -23.61 -11.19
C SER A 57 -0.72 -22.09 -11.22
N TRP A 58 0.06 -21.58 -12.17
CA TRP A 58 0.21 -20.14 -12.37
C TRP A 58 -0.21 -19.80 -13.79
N ASP A 59 -1.37 -19.17 -13.92
CA ASP A 59 -1.88 -18.76 -15.22
C ASP A 59 -1.14 -17.47 -15.64
N ARG A 60 0.08 -17.65 -16.18
CA ARG A 60 0.92 -16.54 -16.65
C ARG A 60 0.14 -15.79 -17.74
N PRO A 61 -0.24 -14.52 -17.52
CA PRO A 61 -0.86 -13.74 -18.57
C PRO A 61 0.11 -13.68 -19.75
N LYS A 62 -0.38 -13.98 -20.97
CA LYS A 62 0.42 -13.79 -22.17
C LYS A 62 0.93 -12.35 -22.18
N GLU A 63 2.24 -12.17 -22.25
CA GLU A 63 2.95 -10.89 -22.15
C GLU A 63 2.32 -9.81 -23.06
N GLN A 64 1.86 -10.22 -24.26
CA GLN A 64 1.22 -9.35 -25.24
C GLN A 64 -0.23 -8.94 -24.91
N GLU A 65 -0.97 -9.72 -24.12
CA GLU A 65 -2.36 -9.41 -23.75
C GLU A 65 -2.44 -8.46 -22.55
N TRP A 66 -1.50 -8.56 -21.60
CA TRP A 66 -1.41 -7.65 -20.46
C TRP A 66 -1.16 -6.20 -20.92
N HIS A 67 -0.23 -6.01 -21.86
CA HIS A 67 0.08 -4.69 -22.43
C HIS A 67 -1.00 -4.17 -23.39
N ARG A 68 -1.78 -5.04 -24.07
CA ARG A 68 -2.85 -4.60 -24.99
C ARG A 68 -4.12 -4.15 -24.28
N ARG A 69 -4.56 -4.85 -23.22
CA ARG A 69 -5.75 -4.44 -22.45
C ARG A 69 -5.52 -3.16 -21.63
N ASN A 70 -4.27 -2.92 -21.22
CA ASN A 70 -3.89 -1.78 -20.38
C ASN A 70 -3.05 -0.74 -21.14
N LYS A 71 -3.35 -0.50 -22.42
CA LYS A 71 -2.89 0.74 -23.06
C LYS A 71 -3.52 1.90 -22.28
N ILE A 72 -2.77 2.40 -21.30
CA ILE A 72 -2.94 3.75 -20.78
C ILE A 72 -3.00 4.62 -22.02
N ILE A 73 -4.14 5.26 -22.26
CA ILE A 73 -4.24 6.36 -23.20
C ILE A 73 -3.21 7.36 -22.69
N THR A 74 -2.00 7.30 -23.26
CA THR A 74 -0.94 8.26 -23.00
C THR A 74 -1.39 9.55 -23.65
N ASN A 75 -2.33 10.23 -22.99
CA ASN A 75 -2.64 11.60 -23.32
C ASN A 75 -1.31 12.34 -23.25
N LYS A 76 -0.88 12.89 -24.40
CA LYS A 76 0.38 13.62 -24.62
C LYS A 76 0.55 14.84 -23.68
N PHE A 77 -0.33 15.03 -22.71
CA PHE A 77 -0.45 16.21 -21.85
C PHE A 77 0.00 16.02 -20.39
N THR A 78 0.46 14.85 -19.94
CA THR A 78 1.02 14.71 -18.59
C THR A 78 2.45 14.17 -18.61
N LYS A 79 3.41 14.99 -19.06
CA LYS A 79 4.80 14.93 -18.56
C LYS A 79 4.87 15.38 -17.08
N ARG A 80 3.96 14.90 -16.23
CA ARG A 80 4.18 14.98 -14.78
C ARG A 80 5.15 13.85 -14.48
N ARG A 81 6.46 14.18 -14.41
CA ARG A 81 7.45 13.28 -13.83
C ARG A 81 6.84 12.74 -12.53
N PRO A 82 6.85 11.41 -12.29
CA PRO A 82 6.48 10.90 -10.99
C PRO A 82 7.27 11.70 -9.96
N GLU A 83 6.55 12.31 -8.99
CA GLU A 83 7.18 13.08 -7.92
C GLU A 83 8.33 12.24 -7.37
N GLY A 84 9.56 12.78 -7.38
CA GLY A 84 10.79 11.99 -7.16
C GLY A 84 10.80 11.15 -5.89
N HIS A 85 9.93 11.47 -4.93
CA HIS A 85 9.69 10.70 -3.72
C HIS A 85 9.14 9.29 -3.99
N ALA A 86 8.26 9.07 -4.97
CA ALA A 86 7.63 7.76 -5.19
C ALA A 86 8.59 6.67 -5.69
N LEU A 87 9.67 7.07 -6.39
CA LEU A 87 10.70 6.16 -6.89
C LEU A 87 11.64 5.66 -5.79
N ASN A 88 11.66 6.33 -4.63
CA ASN A 88 12.58 6.03 -3.52
C ASN A 88 11.87 5.45 -2.28
N ARG A 89 10.54 5.32 -2.30
CA ARG A 89 9.76 4.81 -1.16
C ARG A 89 9.81 3.28 -1.10
N GLY A 90 9.97 2.71 0.09
CA GLY A 90 9.89 1.26 0.27
C GLY A 90 8.58 0.67 -0.26
N VAL A 91 8.64 -0.54 -0.81
CA VAL A 91 7.46 -1.31 -1.25
C VAL A 91 7.45 -2.72 -0.67
N GLU A 92 6.27 -3.18 -0.30
CA GLU A 92 6.01 -4.55 0.09
C GLU A 92 5.38 -5.30 -1.09
N GLN A 93 5.94 -6.47 -1.38
CA GLN A 93 5.38 -7.46 -2.25
C GLN A 93 4.42 -8.33 -1.44
N LEU A 94 3.20 -8.48 -1.94
CA LEU A 94 2.13 -9.20 -1.27
C LEU A 94 1.67 -10.38 -2.12
N ASP A 95 1.22 -11.43 -1.45
CA ASP A 95 0.44 -12.46 -2.10
C ASP A 95 -0.87 -11.85 -2.65
N PRO A 96 -1.22 -12.08 -3.92
CA PRO A 96 -2.39 -11.46 -4.53
C PRO A 96 -3.71 -11.94 -3.92
N GLU A 97 -3.76 -13.15 -3.37
CA GLU A 97 -4.96 -13.75 -2.76
C GLU A 97 -5.01 -13.47 -1.26
N THR A 98 -3.95 -13.79 -0.52
CA THR A 98 -3.93 -13.70 0.95
C THR A 98 -3.58 -12.32 1.46
N ARG A 99 -2.98 -11.46 0.62
CA ARG A 99 -2.44 -10.14 0.99
C ARG A 99 -1.34 -10.18 2.06
N GLU A 100 -0.78 -11.35 2.31
CA GLU A 100 0.37 -11.52 3.21
C GLU A 100 1.64 -10.94 2.60
N VAL A 101 2.51 -10.41 3.45
CA VAL A 101 3.78 -9.82 3.01
C VAL A 101 4.75 -10.94 2.65
N LEU A 102 5.10 -11.03 1.37
CA LEU A 102 6.09 -11.98 0.87
C LEU A 102 7.51 -11.43 0.98
N SER A 103 7.69 -10.14 0.69
CA SER A 103 9.00 -9.49 0.70
C SER A 103 8.89 -7.97 0.86
N ARG A 104 9.96 -7.37 1.39
CA ARG A 104 10.09 -5.91 1.53
C ARG A 104 11.28 -5.42 0.72
N TRP A 105 11.05 -4.33 0.01
CA TRP A 105 12.03 -3.71 -0.87
C TRP A 105 12.24 -2.26 -0.46
N PRO A 106 13.49 -1.76 -0.48
CA PRO A 106 13.77 -0.37 -0.11
C PRO A 106 13.17 0.63 -1.11
N ASN A 107 12.95 0.21 -2.37
CA ASN A 107 12.23 0.99 -3.37
C ASN A 107 11.74 0.13 -4.55
N PRO A 108 10.79 0.63 -5.37
CA PRO A 108 10.29 -0.05 -6.56
C PRO A 108 11.37 -0.47 -7.56
N ARG A 109 12.48 0.28 -7.63
CA ARG A 109 13.58 -0.03 -8.55
C ARG A 109 14.29 -1.31 -8.15
N ARG A 110 14.67 -1.44 -6.87
CA ARG A 110 15.25 -2.67 -6.32
C ARG A 110 14.30 -3.86 -6.45
N ALA A 111 13.00 -3.62 -6.27
CA ALA A 111 11.99 -4.65 -6.53
C ALA A 111 12.00 -5.08 -8.00
N GLN A 112 11.95 -4.13 -8.94
CA GLN A 112 11.99 -4.43 -10.38
C GLN A 112 13.27 -5.14 -10.81
N GLU A 113 14.43 -4.78 -10.26
CA GLU A 113 15.71 -5.46 -10.50
C GLU A 113 15.67 -6.95 -10.10
N ALA A 114 14.88 -7.31 -9.08
CA ALA A 114 14.67 -8.70 -8.68
C ALA A 114 13.68 -9.47 -9.57
N PHE A 115 12.88 -8.75 -10.38
CA PHE A 115 11.86 -9.33 -11.26
C PHE A 115 12.03 -8.81 -12.69
N PRO A 116 12.94 -9.40 -13.49
CA PRO A 116 13.26 -8.92 -14.85
C PRO A 116 12.06 -8.88 -15.82
N TRP A 117 11.00 -9.64 -15.53
CA TRP A 117 9.76 -9.63 -16.32
C TRP A 117 8.83 -8.45 -16.00
N ILE A 118 9.10 -7.69 -14.93
CA ILE A 118 8.49 -6.39 -14.71
C ILE A 118 9.26 -5.39 -15.56
N SER A 119 8.68 -5.02 -16.69
CA SER A 119 9.32 -4.16 -17.69
C SER A 119 9.60 -2.75 -17.17
N ASN A 120 8.78 -2.25 -16.25
CA ASN A 120 8.91 -0.89 -15.74
C ASN A 120 8.62 -0.82 -14.25
N THR A 121 9.48 -0.13 -13.50
CA THR A 121 9.25 0.28 -12.11
C THR A 121 7.88 0.93 -11.89
N MET A 122 7.36 1.62 -12.91
CA MET A 122 6.04 2.24 -12.89
C MET A 122 4.89 1.23 -12.70
N ASP A 123 5.03 -0.01 -13.14
CA ASP A 123 3.96 -1.01 -12.98
C ASP A 123 3.75 -1.36 -11.51
N ILE A 124 4.86 -1.46 -10.75
CA ILE A 124 4.85 -1.64 -9.30
C ILE A 124 4.22 -0.41 -8.62
N ILE A 125 4.63 0.80 -9.01
CA ILE A 125 4.09 2.05 -8.44
C ILE A 125 2.59 2.18 -8.72
N LEU A 126 2.14 1.88 -9.94
CA LEU A 126 0.74 1.93 -10.32
C LEU A 126 -0.07 0.85 -9.60
N CYS A 127 0.52 -0.32 -9.36
CA CYS A 127 -0.09 -1.35 -8.51
C CYS A 127 -0.23 -0.88 -7.05
N CYS A 128 0.81 -0.30 -6.46
CA CYS A 128 0.74 0.31 -5.12
C CYS A 128 -0.31 1.42 -5.01
N ARG A 129 -0.65 2.08 -6.14
CA ARG A 129 -1.67 3.12 -6.22
C ARG A 129 -3.08 2.60 -6.46
N GLY A 130 -3.26 1.29 -6.60
CA GLY A 130 -4.55 0.68 -6.89
C GLY A 130 -5.00 0.81 -8.34
N HIS A 131 -4.19 1.42 -9.22
CA HIS A 131 -4.47 1.44 -10.66
C HIS A 131 -4.42 0.03 -11.26
N PHE A 132 -3.54 -0.82 -10.72
CA PHE A 132 -3.46 -2.23 -11.08
C PHE A 132 -3.66 -3.10 -9.85
N LYS A 133 -4.37 -4.23 -10.03
CA LYS A 133 -4.53 -5.23 -8.96
C LYS A 133 -3.20 -5.93 -8.63
N GLN A 134 -2.35 -6.10 -9.65
CA GLN A 134 -1.07 -6.79 -9.54
C GLN A 134 -0.06 -6.29 -10.59
N ALA A 135 1.23 -6.45 -10.31
CA ALA A 135 2.34 -6.27 -11.25
C ALA A 135 3.32 -7.45 -11.12
N GLY A 136 3.74 -8.03 -12.24
CA GLY A 136 4.64 -9.19 -12.23
C GLY A 136 4.09 -10.44 -11.53
N GLY A 137 2.76 -10.54 -11.34
CA GLY A 137 2.10 -11.65 -10.64
C GLY A 137 1.88 -11.43 -9.13
N TYR A 138 2.28 -10.28 -8.59
CA TYR A 138 2.15 -9.97 -7.17
C TYR A 138 1.30 -8.72 -6.94
N ALA A 139 0.64 -8.65 -5.80
CA ALA A 139 0.08 -7.39 -5.30
C ALA A 139 1.21 -6.56 -4.68
N TRP A 140 1.13 -5.24 -4.78
CA TRP A 140 2.17 -4.34 -4.26
C TRP A 140 1.54 -3.25 -3.41
N ARG A 141 2.22 -2.83 -2.34
CA ARG A 141 1.88 -1.63 -1.58
C ARG A 141 3.14 -0.90 -1.13
N PHE A 142 3.03 0.38 -0.78
CA PHE A 142 4.15 1.10 -0.16
C PHE A 142 4.31 0.67 1.31
N VAL A 143 5.56 0.57 1.78
CA VAL A 143 5.92 0.26 3.17
C VAL A 143 5.48 1.39 4.10
N GLU A 144 5.77 2.62 3.71
CA GLU A 144 5.43 3.82 4.48
C GLU A 144 4.11 4.44 3.99
N SER A 145 3.35 5.05 4.89
CA SER A 145 2.14 5.80 4.54
C SER A 145 2.50 6.97 3.59
N ARG A 146 1.54 7.38 2.75
CA ARG A 146 1.82 8.42 1.74
C ARG A 146 2.12 9.75 2.42
N THR A 147 3.17 10.43 1.95
CA THR A 147 3.49 11.80 2.39
C THR A 147 2.45 12.82 1.93
N LYS A 148 1.65 12.50 0.92
CA LYS A 148 0.57 13.33 0.36
C LYS A 148 -0.44 12.46 -0.38
N LEU A 149 -1.73 12.74 -0.20
CA LEU A 149 -2.81 12.11 -0.97
C LEU A 149 -2.92 12.73 -2.36
N ASP A 150 -3.16 11.90 -3.39
CA ASP A 150 -3.42 12.35 -4.75
C ASP A 150 -4.92 12.38 -5.09
N THR A 151 -5.26 12.77 -6.33
CA THR A 151 -6.65 12.88 -6.77
C THR A 151 -7.38 11.52 -6.83
N HIS A 152 -6.65 10.43 -7.08
CA HIS A 152 -7.24 9.10 -7.12
C HIS A 152 -7.57 8.60 -5.71
N ASP A 153 -6.68 8.85 -4.75
CA ASP A 153 -6.91 8.53 -3.34
C ASP A 153 -8.17 9.22 -2.82
N VAL A 154 -8.33 10.52 -3.10
CA VAL A 154 -9.53 11.26 -2.70
C VAL A 154 -10.78 10.72 -3.40
N ALA A 155 -10.67 10.30 -4.67
CA ALA A 155 -11.78 9.71 -5.39
C ALA A 155 -12.20 8.34 -4.80
N GLU A 156 -11.23 7.51 -4.38
CA GLU A 156 -11.48 6.26 -3.69
C GLU A 156 -12.21 6.50 -2.36
N LEU A 157 -11.72 7.43 -1.53
CA LEU A 157 -12.35 7.78 -0.26
C LEU A 157 -13.78 8.31 -0.43
N LEU A 158 -14.05 9.07 -1.49
CA LEU A 158 -15.39 9.55 -1.84
C LEU A 158 -16.32 8.43 -2.32
N ALA A 159 -15.79 7.49 -3.10
CA ALA A 159 -16.54 6.34 -3.60
C ALA A 159 -16.96 5.42 -2.45
N GLN A 160 -16.06 5.20 -1.49
CA GLN A 160 -16.32 4.39 -0.29
C GLN A 160 -17.15 5.13 0.78
N ASN A 161 -17.36 6.45 0.61
CA ASN A 161 -17.97 7.31 1.63
C ASN A 161 -17.28 7.14 3.00
N ALA A 162 -15.94 7.19 3.00
CA ALA A 162 -15.13 6.88 4.16
C ALA A 162 -15.56 7.72 5.38
N ARG A 163 -15.65 7.07 6.55
CA ARG A 163 -15.95 7.71 7.83
C ARG A 163 -14.70 8.40 8.37
N ILE A 164 -14.86 9.65 8.78
CA ILE A 164 -13.77 10.52 9.19
C ILE A 164 -14.07 11.21 10.51
N GLN A 165 -13.01 11.53 11.24
CA GLN A 165 -13.04 12.37 12.43
C GLN A 165 -12.19 13.60 12.17
N ILE A 166 -12.79 14.77 12.36
CA ILE A 166 -12.14 16.06 12.10
C ILE A 166 -11.89 16.76 13.45
N GLN A 167 -10.68 17.28 13.63
CA GLN A 167 -10.31 18.06 14.81
C GLN A 167 -11.24 19.28 14.94
N LYS A 168 -11.93 19.41 16.09
CA LYS A 168 -12.90 20.49 16.30
C LYS A 168 -12.26 21.86 16.50
N ASN A 169 -11.07 21.88 17.07
CA ASN A 169 -10.26 23.09 17.12
C ASN A 169 -9.61 23.30 15.75
N ASN A 170 -9.88 24.45 15.12
CA ASN A 170 -9.39 24.79 13.80
C ASN A 170 -7.93 25.25 13.86
N PRO A 171 -6.98 24.46 13.34
CA PRO A 171 -5.56 24.80 13.40
C PRO A 171 -5.16 25.89 12.39
N LYS A 172 -6.10 26.36 11.54
CA LYS A 172 -5.84 27.35 10.49
C LYS A 172 -5.84 28.77 11.09
N ARG A 173 -4.92 29.62 10.62
CA ARG A 173 -4.80 31.02 11.06
C ARG A 173 -5.99 31.88 10.59
N LYS A 174 -6.52 32.72 11.48
CA LYS A 174 -7.49 33.79 11.16
C LYS A 174 -6.78 35.09 10.73
N PRO A 175 -7.36 35.89 9.82
CA PRO A 175 -8.47 35.56 8.91
C PRO A 175 -7.93 34.85 7.65
N SER A 176 -8.54 33.73 7.26
CA SER A 176 -8.20 33.08 5.99
C SER A 176 -9.39 32.32 5.41
N LYS A 177 -9.48 32.24 4.08
CA LYS A 177 -10.51 31.46 3.39
C LYS A 177 -10.52 29.98 3.82
N SER A 178 -9.35 29.43 4.12
CA SER A 178 -9.21 28.05 4.62
C SER A 178 -9.74 27.90 6.04
N HIS A 179 -9.57 28.91 6.89
CA HIS A 179 -10.20 28.93 8.21
C HIS A 179 -11.73 28.89 8.07
N ASP A 180 -12.31 29.74 7.21
CA ASP A 180 -13.76 29.82 7.04
C ASP A 180 -14.38 28.56 6.43
N LEU A 181 -13.65 27.88 5.54
CA LEU A 181 -14.07 26.59 5.00
C LEU A 181 -14.03 25.50 6.07
N TYR A 182 -12.94 25.44 6.84
CA TYR A 182 -12.78 24.45 7.91
C TYR A 182 -13.89 24.55 8.96
N GLU A 183 -14.28 25.78 9.34
CA GLU A 183 -15.42 25.98 10.25
C GLU A 183 -16.73 25.38 9.74
N LYS A 184 -16.95 25.34 8.42
CA LYS A 184 -18.17 24.77 7.83
C LYS A 184 -18.19 23.25 7.92
N TYR A 185 -17.06 22.60 7.61
CA TYR A 185 -17.02 21.14 7.51
C TYR A 185 -16.46 20.42 8.74
N LYS A 186 -15.94 21.09 9.77
CA LYS A 186 -15.36 20.43 10.97
C LYS A 186 -16.31 19.50 11.74
N TYR A 187 -17.61 19.57 11.45
CA TYR A 187 -18.63 18.67 12.00
C TYR A 187 -18.97 17.48 11.09
N ALA A 188 -18.42 17.42 9.88
CA ALA A 188 -18.60 16.30 8.99
C ALA A 188 -18.10 14.99 9.61
N THR A 189 -18.85 13.92 9.37
CA THR A 189 -18.57 12.56 9.82
C THR A 189 -18.14 11.65 8.67
N THR A 190 -18.31 12.09 7.43
CA THR A 190 -17.90 11.37 6.22
C THR A 190 -17.23 12.29 5.21
N VAL A 191 -16.40 11.72 4.34
CA VAL A 191 -15.75 12.47 3.24
C VAL A 191 -16.79 13.08 2.30
N ARG A 192 -17.93 12.42 2.07
CA ARG A 192 -19.02 12.96 1.25
C ARG A 192 -19.72 14.14 1.92
N GLU A 193 -19.98 14.03 3.22
CA GLU A 193 -20.57 15.13 3.99
C GLU A 193 -19.66 16.36 4.01
N MET A 194 -18.34 16.17 4.16
CA MET A 194 -17.36 17.26 4.08
C MET A 194 -17.46 18.03 2.76
N ILE A 195 -17.60 17.33 1.63
CA ILE A 195 -17.81 17.98 0.32
C ILE A 195 -19.15 18.72 0.27
N ASN A 196 -20.23 18.12 0.78
CA ASN A 196 -21.56 18.73 0.78
C ASN A 196 -21.62 20.01 1.61
N LEU A 197 -20.82 20.11 2.68
CA LEU A 197 -20.66 21.30 3.52
C LEU A 197 -19.72 22.37 2.90
N GLY A 198 -19.25 22.15 1.68
CA GLY A 198 -18.43 23.10 0.92
C GLY A 198 -16.93 22.86 1.00
N GLY A 199 -16.48 21.76 1.62
CA GLY A 199 -15.09 21.32 1.57
C GLY A 199 -14.68 20.95 0.15
N ARG A 200 -13.40 21.16 -0.20
CA ARG A 200 -12.85 20.80 -1.51
C ARG A 200 -12.07 19.51 -1.43
N ARG A 201 -11.89 18.84 -2.58
CA ARG A 201 -11.01 17.67 -2.70
C ARG A 201 -9.57 17.94 -2.23
N ALA A 202 -9.09 19.15 -2.45
CA ALA A 202 -7.77 19.58 -1.98
C ALA A 202 -7.71 19.73 -0.45
N ASP A 203 -8.80 20.14 0.19
CA ASP A 203 -8.88 20.28 1.65
C ASP A 203 -8.85 18.90 2.32
N ILE A 204 -9.56 17.91 1.76
CA ILE A 204 -9.51 16.50 2.21
C ILE A 204 -8.06 16.01 2.20
N ALA A 205 -7.38 16.09 1.06
CA ALA A 205 -6.01 15.62 0.93
C ALA A 205 -5.05 16.35 1.88
N TYR A 206 -5.19 17.68 2.00
CA TYR A 206 -4.34 18.49 2.85
C TYR A 206 -4.54 18.16 4.33
N ASP A 207 -5.77 18.16 4.80
CA ASP A 207 -6.07 18.03 6.23
C ASP A 207 -5.81 16.61 6.76
N ILE A 208 -6.02 15.57 5.94
CA ILE A 208 -5.59 14.19 6.26
C ILE A 208 -4.06 14.11 6.39
N THR A 209 -3.33 14.71 5.44
CA THR A 209 -1.86 14.68 5.42
C THR A 209 -1.25 15.38 6.65
N HIS A 210 -1.95 16.37 7.20
CA HIS A 210 -1.54 17.12 8.41
C HIS A 210 -2.07 16.52 9.71
N GLY A 211 -2.86 15.45 9.65
CA GLY A 211 -3.41 14.77 10.83
C GLY A 211 -4.58 15.50 11.49
N TRP A 212 -5.20 16.46 10.82
CA TRP A 212 -6.41 17.13 11.32
C TRP A 212 -7.69 16.37 10.99
N ILE A 213 -7.60 15.46 10.01
CA ILE A 213 -8.62 14.47 9.70
C ILE A 213 -8.00 13.09 9.89
N THR A 214 -8.66 12.25 10.68
CA THR A 214 -8.37 10.83 10.84
C THR A 214 -9.54 9.99 10.34
N PHE A 215 -9.29 8.71 10.06
CA PHE A 215 -10.33 7.76 9.68
C PHE A 215 -10.80 6.97 10.90
N GLU A 216 -12.05 6.51 10.87
CA GLU A 216 -12.49 5.49 11.85
C GLU A 216 -11.91 4.11 11.52
N ASP A 217 -11.65 3.84 10.24
CA ASP A 217 -11.02 2.59 9.77
C ASP A 217 -9.50 2.61 10.00
N PRO A 218 -8.93 1.68 10.80
CA PRO A 218 -7.50 1.57 11.02
C PRO A 218 -6.67 1.36 9.74
N GLU A 219 -7.19 0.65 8.75
CA GLU A 219 -6.46 0.39 7.50
C GLU A 219 -6.39 1.65 6.63
N LEU A 220 -7.46 2.46 6.62
CA LEU A 220 -7.43 3.77 5.96
C LEU A 220 -6.46 4.72 6.67
N ASN A 221 -6.43 4.73 8.01
CA ASN A 221 -5.43 5.50 8.76
C ASN A 221 -4.01 5.06 8.42
N ARG A 222 -3.74 3.75 8.38
CA ARG A 222 -2.42 3.22 8.01
C ARG A 222 -2.01 3.62 6.59
N ARG A 223 -2.94 3.59 5.63
CA ARG A 223 -2.65 3.93 4.23
C ARG A 223 -2.44 5.43 4.00
N PHE A 224 -3.27 6.26 4.62
CA PHE A 224 -3.44 7.66 4.24
C PHE A 224 -3.01 8.66 5.31
N SER A 225 -3.04 8.30 6.60
CA SER A 225 -2.66 9.21 7.68
C SER A 225 -1.16 9.13 7.95
N ARG A 226 -0.50 10.30 7.96
CA ARG A 226 0.94 10.41 8.24
C ARG A 226 1.29 10.10 9.70
N THR A 227 0.31 10.26 10.60
CA THR A 227 0.42 10.12 12.05
C THR A 227 0.15 8.70 12.56
N TYR A 228 -0.05 7.70 11.70
CA TYR A 228 -0.17 6.31 12.15
C TYR A 228 1.21 5.75 12.55
N THR A 229 1.73 6.20 13.69
CA THR A 229 2.68 5.42 14.49
C THR A 229 1.88 4.25 15.07
N GLY A 230 2.15 3.03 14.58
CA GLY A 230 1.37 1.84 14.91
C GLY A 230 1.18 1.66 16.41
N ALA A 231 -0.02 1.98 16.89
CA ALA A 231 -0.48 1.53 18.20
C ALA A 231 -0.96 0.09 18.03
N ALA A 232 -0.03 -0.85 18.16
CA ALA A 232 -0.35 -2.21 18.52
C ALA A 232 -0.98 -2.20 19.91
N THR A 233 -2.11 -2.87 20.01
CA THR A 233 -2.86 -3.18 21.21
C THR A 233 -1.98 -3.87 22.25
N THR A 234 -1.81 -3.26 23.42
CA THR A 234 -1.76 -3.98 24.70
C THR A 234 -2.47 -3.14 25.76
N SER A 235 -3.70 -3.53 26.06
CA SER A 235 -4.35 -3.29 27.34
C SER A 235 -3.74 -4.24 28.37
N ASP A 236 -3.09 -3.71 29.42
CA ASP A 236 -3.45 -4.03 30.82
C ASP A 236 -2.61 -3.23 31.85
N THR A 237 -3.32 -2.42 32.63
CA THR A 237 -3.33 -2.33 34.11
C THR A 237 -2.00 -2.24 34.91
N THR A 238 -1.72 -1.06 35.48
CA THR A 238 -1.57 -0.78 36.94
C THR A 238 -0.59 0.37 37.26
N THR A 239 -1.16 1.49 37.72
CA THR A 239 -0.80 2.32 38.89
C THR A 239 0.67 2.48 39.31
N ALA A 240 1.18 3.71 39.31
CA ALA A 240 1.39 4.52 40.53
C ALA A 240 2.26 5.77 40.28
N ALA A 241 1.69 6.93 40.64
CA ALA A 241 2.29 8.11 41.26
C ALA A 241 3.75 8.52 40.93
N HIS A 242 3.91 9.76 40.47
CA HIS A 242 4.55 10.76 41.33
C HIS A 242 4.07 12.17 40.99
N HIS A 243 3.35 12.75 41.95
CA HIS A 243 3.18 14.17 42.16
C HIS A 243 4.54 14.87 42.27
N ALA A 244 4.67 16.04 41.64
CA ALA A 244 5.25 17.21 42.28
C ALA A 244 4.62 18.46 41.66
N ALA A 245 3.83 19.15 42.48
CA ALA A 245 3.25 20.44 42.21
C ALA A 245 4.37 21.51 42.12
N SER A 246 4.18 22.47 41.22
CA SER A 246 4.90 23.74 41.23
C SER A 246 3.90 24.82 41.62
N GLU A 247 3.93 25.21 42.88
CA GLU A 247 3.33 26.44 43.41
C GLU A 247 4.44 27.25 44.08
N ASP A 248 4.35 28.56 43.87
CA ASP A 248 4.97 29.67 44.60
C ASP A 248 6.49 29.88 44.47
N ASP A 249 6.88 30.96 43.76
CA ASP A 249 7.32 32.14 44.51
C ASP A 249 7.28 33.41 43.64
N ASN A 250 6.72 34.44 44.27
CA ASN A 250 6.35 35.75 43.75
C ASN A 250 7.45 36.79 44.11
N ASP A 251 7.54 37.83 43.28
CA ASP A 251 8.03 39.21 43.53
C ASP A 251 9.08 39.49 44.64
N ASP A 252 10.22 40.07 44.27
CA ASP A 252 10.56 41.48 44.53
C ASP A 252 12.05 41.78 44.31
N ALA A 253 12.36 42.87 43.59
CA ALA A 253 13.37 43.87 43.97
C ALA A 253 13.58 44.89 42.84
N ALA A 254 13.02 46.07 43.05
CA ALA A 254 13.30 47.29 42.31
C ALA A 254 14.76 47.75 42.51
N SER A 255 15.38 48.26 41.44
CA SER A 255 16.56 49.13 41.52
C SER A 255 16.13 50.59 41.56
N SER A 256 16.67 51.32 42.53
CA SER A 256 16.99 52.74 42.47
C SER A 256 18.39 52.92 43.05
#